data_AF-A0A7J9PFX1-F1
#
_entry.id   AF-A0A7J9PFX1-F1
#
_cell.length_a   1.000
_cell.length_b   1.000
_cell.length_c   1.000
_cell.angle_alpha   90.00
_cell.angle_beta   90.00
_cell.angle_gamma   90.00
#
_symmetry.space_group_name_H-M   'P 1'
#
loop_
_entity.id
_entity.type
_entity.pdbx_description
1 polymer ?
#
loop_
_entity_poly.entity_id
_entity_poly.type
_entity_poly.pdbx_seq_one_letter_code
_entity_poly.pdbx_strand_id
1 'polypeptide(L)'
;MFWGSNPMHAHPRHMSRYSVFPRGFFRQRGRQDRQMIVVDPRKTDTAKLADIHLQVEPHKDYELVSALRAAAKGFNIEAEQVAGVPTETIYEAVDICKNAQFGSLFFAMGVTMSRGKHRIIDNAIQFVIDMNAYTKFVLTPMRGHYNVNGFNQVSTWVTGYPYGVDFSRGYPRYNPGETASNDVLQRGDTDMMINVASDAGAHFPQKAVQHMAKIPLVCIDPHETPSSVISNIVIPPAITGLEVTGTAYRMDGVPIELRKVIEAPEGMLSDAEIMKMLIKKVDEMK
;
A
#
# COMPACT_ATOMS: atom_id res chain seq x y z
N MET A 1 -8.69 11.84 -8.10
CA MET A 1 -7.74 11.22 -9.02
C MET A 1 -7.31 9.86 -8.47
N PHE A 2 -7.37 8.79 -9.28
CA PHE A 2 -6.82 7.48 -8.96
C PHE A 2 -5.62 7.20 -9.84
N TRP A 3 -4.43 7.08 -9.25
CA TRP A 3 -3.17 6.90 -9.97
C TRP A 3 -2.58 5.53 -9.69
N GLY A 4 -2.46 4.70 -10.73
CA GLY A 4 -1.91 3.35 -10.60
C GLY A 4 -2.71 2.50 -9.61
N SER A 5 -4.03 2.76 -9.53
CA SER A 5 -4.96 2.15 -8.57
C SER A 5 -6.24 1.74 -9.27
N ASN A 6 -6.64 0.47 -9.10
CA ASN A 6 -7.89 -0.08 -9.61
C ASN A 6 -8.81 -0.49 -8.43
N PRO A 7 -9.42 0.48 -7.71
CA PRO A 7 -10.29 0.19 -6.56
C PRO A 7 -11.47 -0.71 -6.89
N MET A 8 -11.99 -0.78 -8.12
CA MET A 8 -13.04 -1.75 -8.48
C MET A 8 -12.67 -3.20 -8.16
N HIS A 9 -11.39 -3.55 -8.29
CA HIS A 9 -10.88 -4.90 -8.05
C HIS A 9 -10.16 -5.01 -6.71
N ALA A 10 -9.39 -3.98 -6.31
CA ALA A 10 -8.52 -4.04 -5.13
C ALA A 10 -9.18 -3.51 -3.84
N HIS A 11 -10.12 -2.57 -3.96
CA HIS A 11 -10.84 -1.98 -2.82
C HIS A 11 -12.32 -1.75 -3.18
N PRO A 12 -13.11 -2.82 -3.42
CA PRO A 12 -14.36 -2.71 -4.19
C PRO A 12 -15.39 -1.71 -3.64
N ARG A 13 -15.40 -1.49 -2.32
CA ARG A 13 -16.30 -0.54 -1.66
C ARG A 13 -15.73 0.87 -1.49
N HIS A 14 -14.50 1.15 -1.94
CA HIS A 14 -13.87 2.45 -1.75
C HIS A 14 -14.60 3.56 -2.50
N MET A 15 -14.95 3.31 -3.77
CA MET A 15 -15.66 4.30 -4.59
C MET A 15 -17.08 4.57 -4.10
N SER A 16 -17.77 3.53 -3.62
CA SER A 16 -19.14 3.66 -3.10
C SER A 16 -19.20 4.30 -1.71
N ARG A 17 -18.17 4.12 -0.87
CA ARG A 17 -18.18 4.64 0.51
C ARG A 17 -17.46 5.95 0.72
N TYR A 18 -16.37 6.23 -0.01
CA TYR A 18 -15.44 7.30 0.38
C TYR A 18 -15.15 8.35 -0.69
N SER A 19 -15.23 8.01 -1.98
CA SER A 19 -14.66 8.88 -3.02
C SER A 19 -15.65 9.32 -4.09
N VAL A 20 -16.25 8.39 -4.83
CA VAL A 20 -16.91 8.70 -6.12
C VAL A 20 -18.42 8.85 -5.98
N PHE A 21 -19.11 7.85 -5.43
CA PHE A 21 -20.58 7.83 -5.37
C PHE A 21 -21.22 8.44 -4.11
N PRO A 22 -20.58 8.54 -2.93
CA PRO A 22 -21.30 8.93 -1.72
C PRO A 22 -21.74 10.40 -1.79
N ARG A 23 -22.98 10.64 -1.35
CA ARG A 23 -23.52 11.98 -1.09
C ARG A 23 -22.96 12.45 0.25
N GLY A 24 -22.21 13.55 0.22
CA GLY A 24 -21.58 14.13 1.41
C GLY A 24 -22.16 15.50 1.75
N PHE A 25 -21.73 16.06 2.88
CA PHE A 25 -22.22 17.35 3.40
C PHE A 25 -22.14 18.49 2.35
N PHE A 26 -20.98 18.64 1.69
CA PHE A 26 -20.74 19.62 0.62
C PHE A 26 -20.89 19.06 -0.81
N ARG A 27 -21.33 17.81 -0.95
CA ARG A 27 -21.42 17.08 -2.23
C ARG A 27 -22.69 16.25 -2.27
N GLN A 28 -23.83 16.93 -2.19
CA GLN A 28 -25.14 16.31 -1.98
C GLN A 28 -25.63 15.52 -3.19
N ARG A 29 -25.14 15.81 -4.41
CA ARG A 29 -25.49 15.07 -5.62
C ARG A 29 -24.58 13.85 -5.83
N GLY A 30 -23.55 13.62 -5.01
CA GLY A 30 -22.70 12.44 -5.13
C GLY A 30 -21.79 12.50 -6.35
N ARG A 31 -21.86 11.50 -7.26
CA ARG A 31 -21.01 11.42 -8.47
C ARG A 31 -21.10 12.66 -9.35
N GLN A 32 -22.30 13.24 -9.49
CA GLN A 32 -22.52 14.43 -10.32
C GLN A 32 -21.79 15.69 -9.82
N ASP A 33 -21.39 15.72 -8.53
CA ASP A 33 -20.61 16.84 -7.97
C ASP A 33 -19.09 16.61 -8.02
N ARG A 34 -18.62 15.57 -8.72
CA ARG A 34 -17.23 15.12 -8.66
C ARG A 34 -16.69 14.85 -10.04
N GLN A 35 -15.47 15.32 -10.27
CA GLN A 35 -14.64 14.96 -11.43
C GLN A 35 -13.69 13.83 -11.03
N MET A 36 -13.60 12.81 -11.89
CA MET A 36 -12.81 11.61 -11.68
C MET A 36 -11.77 11.47 -12.79
N ILE A 37 -10.50 11.64 -12.41
CA ILE A 37 -9.35 11.36 -13.26
C ILE A 37 -8.77 10.00 -12.87
N VAL A 38 -8.49 9.15 -13.85
CA VAL A 38 -7.77 7.88 -13.67
C VAL A 38 -6.49 7.90 -14.47
N VAL A 39 -5.38 7.52 -13.84
CA VAL A 39 -4.07 7.33 -14.48
C VAL A 39 -3.71 5.85 -14.38
N ASP A 40 -3.80 5.14 -15.50
CA ASP A 40 -3.50 3.70 -15.59
C ASP A 40 -3.18 3.37 -17.06
N PRO A 41 -2.12 2.56 -17.35
CA PRO A 41 -1.83 2.14 -18.72
C PRO A 41 -2.96 1.32 -19.36
N ARG A 42 -3.84 0.72 -18.55
CA ARG A 42 -4.94 -0.12 -19.02
C ARG A 42 -6.28 0.60 -18.90
N LYS A 43 -7.23 0.24 -19.76
CA LYS A 43 -8.66 0.61 -19.64
C LYS A 43 -9.35 -0.27 -18.59
N THR A 44 -8.98 -0.10 -17.32
CA THR A 44 -9.53 -0.84 -16.18
C THR A 44 -11.01 -0.52 -15.94
N ASP A 45 -11.72 -1.33 -15.15
CA ASP A 45 -13.11 -1.02 -14.78
C ASP A 45 -13.22 0.28 -13.96
N THR A 46 -12.16 0.68 -13.25
CA THR A 46 -12.09 2.01 -12.64
C THR A 46 -11.97 3.10 -13.71
N ALA A 47 -11.11 2.90 -14.72
CA ALA A 47 -10.92 3.87 -15.81
C ALA A 47 -12.18 4.10 -16.65
N LYS A 48 -13.02 3.07 -16.85
CA LYS A 48 -14.31 3.18 -17.55
C LYS A 48 -15.30 4.15 -16.88
N LEU A 49 -15.10 4.48 -15.61
CA LEU A 49 -15.95 5.40 -14.84
C LEU A 49 -15.39 6.83 -14.78
N ALA A 50 -14.18 7.03 -15.29
CA ALA A 50 -13.47 8.30 -15.23
C ALA A 50 -14.06 9.30 -16.22
N ASP A 51 -14.05 10.58 -15.83
CA ASP A 51 -14.30 11.70 -16.75
C ASP A 51 -13.08 11.89 -17.66
N ILE A 52 -11.87 11.70 -17.11
CA ILE A 52 -10.61 11.70 -17.88
C ILE A 52 -9.80 10.46 -17.54
N HIS A 53 -9.39 9.73 -18.57
CA HIS A 53 -8.43 8.64 -18.47
C HIS A 53 -7.09 9.06 -19.09
N LEU A 54 -6.11 9.35 -18.22
CA LEU A 54 -4.73 9.55 -18.62
C LEU A 54 -4.09 8.17 -18.81
N GLN A 55 -4.15 7.65 -20.04
CA GLN A 55 -3.62 6.34 -20.39
C GLN A 55 -2.09 6.38 -20.55
N VAL A 56 -1.39 6.55 -19.43
CA VAL A 56 0.07 6.65 -19.36
C VAL A 56 0.75 5.40 -19.92
N GLU A 57 1.86 5.57 -20.63
CA GLU A 57 2.71 4.45 -21.04
C GLU A 57 3.28 3.69 -19.82
N PRO A 58 3.41 2.35 -19.90
CA PRO A 58 4.04 1.58 -18.84
C PRO A 58 5.41 2.14 -18.46
N HIS A 59 5.65 2.31 -17.16
CA HIS A 59 6.91 2.81 -16.58
C HIS A 59 7.25 4.27 -16.89
N LYS A 60 6.27 5.08 -17.31
CA LYS A 60 6.43 6.51 -17.63
C LYS A 60 5.69 7.45 -16.70
N ASP A 61 5.25 6.96 -15.53
CA ASP A 61 4.56 7.75 -14.51
C ASP A 61 5.39 8.95 -14.03
N TYR A 62 6.72 8.80 -13.90
CA TYR A 62 7.58 9.89 -13.43
C TYR A 62 7.55 11.08 -14.40
N GLU A 63 7.66 10.80 -15.70
CA GLU A 63 7.57 11.79 -16.76
C GLU A 63 6.19 12.46 -16.80
N LEU A 64 5.10 11.69 -16.67
CA LEU A 64 3.74 12.25 -16.65
C LEU A 64 3.51 13.16 -15.43
N VAL A 65 3.91 12.73 -14.22
CA VAL A 65 3.82 13.60 -13.02
C VAL A 65 4.64 14.87 -13.24
N SER A 66 5.82 14.77 -13.84
CA SER A 66 6.67 15.93 -14.11
C SER A 66 6.01 16.93 -15.07
N ALA A 67 5.34 16.42 -16.12
CA ALA A 67 4.58 17.26 -17.04
C ALA A 67 3.39 17.95 -16.37
N LEU A 68 2.61 17.22 -15.55
CA LEU A 68 1.51 17.82 -14.77
C LEU A 68 2.02 18.93 -13.84
N ARG A 69 3.19 18.76 -13.22
CA ARG A 69 3.82 19.79 -12.37
C ARG A 69 4.31 20.99 -13.17
N ALA A 70 4.91 20.75 -14.34
CA ALA A 70 5.35 21.82 -15.24
C ALA A 70 4.16 22.68 -15.68
N ALA A 71 3.09 22.03 -16.15
CA ALA A 71 1.84 22.68 -16.53
C ALA A 71 1.18 23.41 -15.35
N ALA A 72 1.16 22.80 -14.15
CA ALA A 72 0.65 23.45 -12.94
C ALA A 72 1.33 24.77 -12.63
N LYS A 73 2.65 24.86 -12.89
CA LYS A 73 3.48 26.05 -12.67
C LYS A 73 3.49 27.03 -13.84
N GLY A 74 2.74 26.75 -14.91
CA GLY A 74 2.67 27.61 -16.09
C GLY A 74 3.86 27.49 -17.04
N PHE A 75 4.66 26.43 -16.93
CA PHE A 75 5.66 26.12 -17.94
C PHE A 75 5.00 25.55 -19.19
N ASN A 76 5.51 25.92 -20.37
CA ASN A 76 5.04 25.36 -21.63
C ASN A 76 5.67 23.99 -21.88
N ILE A 77 4.85 23.01 -22.23
CA ILE A 77 5.28 21.69 -22.68
C ILE A 77 5.42 21.74 -24.21
N GLU A 78 6.65 21.68 -24.71
CA GLU A 78 6.93 21.75 -26.16
C GLU A 78 6.62 20.45 -26.89
N ALA A 79 6.58 19.32 -26.18
CA ALA A 79 6.25 18.02 -26.77
C ALA A 79 4.76 17.94 -27.11
N GLU A 80 4.41 17.25 -28.19
CA GLU A 80 3.00 16.96 -28.54
C GLU A 80 2.32 16.02 -27.53
N GLN A 81 3.11 15.12 -26.92
CA GLN A 81 2.68 14.19 -25.90
C GLN A 81 3.80 13.90 -24.90
N VAL A 82 3.44 13.57 -23.66
CA VAL A 82 4.37 13.07 -22.63
C VAL A 82 3.84 11.75 -22.09
N ALA A 83 4.69 10.72 -22.05
CA ALA A 83 4.33 9.40 -21.56
C ALA A 83 3.09 8.80 -22.28
N GLY A 84 2.97 9.05 -23.59
CA GLY A 84 1.83 8.64 -24.41
C GLY A 84 0.53 9.43 -24.17
N VAL A 85 0.54 10.47 -23.34
CA VAL A 85 -0.61 11.34 -23.09
C VAL A 85 -0.46 12.65 -23.88
N PRO A 86 -1.44 13.04 -24.72
CA PRO A 86 -1.41 14.31 -25.44
C PRO A 86 -1.29 15.50 -24.48
N THR A 87 -0.48 16.48 -24.87
CA THR A 87 -0.21 17.67 -24.04
C THR A 87 -1.48 18.47 -23.72
N GLU A 88 -2.44 18.53 -24.65
CA GLU A 88 -3.75 19.15 -24.40
C GLU A 88 -4.51 18.46 -23.25
N THR A 89 -4.52 17.13 -23.21
CA THR A 89 -5.16 16.35 -22.13
C THR A 89 -4.43 16.54 -20.79
N ILE A 90 -3.11 16.75 -20.81
CA ILE A 90 -2.33 17.09 -19.61
C ILE A 90 -2.78 18.46 -19.06
N TYR A 91 -2.90 19.47 -19.92
CA TYR A 91 -3.41 20.78 -19.53
C TYR A 91 -4.84 20.72 -19.01
N GLU A 92 -5.74 19.99 -19.69
CA GLU A 92 -7.12 19.77 -19.26
C GLU A 92 -7.19 19.16 -17.84
N ALA A 93 -6.40 18.12 -17.58
CA ALA A 93 -6.35 17.48 -16.27
C ALA A 93 -5.84 18.43 -15.16
N VAL A 94 -4.82 19.25 -15.46
CA VAL A 94 -4.30 20.26 -14.54
C VAL A 94 -5.34 21.35 -14.27
N ASP A 95 -6.05 21.83 -15.30
CA ASP A 95 -7.07 22.85 -15.15
C ASP A 95 -8.24 22.36 -14.29
N ILE A 96 -8.69 21.11 -14.45
CA ILE A 96 -9.66 20.49 -13.56
C ILE A 96 -9.15 20.44 -12.12
N CYS A 97 -7.87 20.10 -11.93
CA CYS A 97 -7.27 20.04 -10.60
C CYS A 97 -7.19 21.42 -9.93
N LYS A 98 -6.78 22.46 -10.68
CA LYS A 98 -6.68 23.84 -10.17
C LYS A 98 -8.04 24.44 -9.82
N ASN A 99 -9.08 24.12 -10.60
CA ASN A 99 -10.44 24.63 -10.39
C ASN A 99 -11.28 23.81 -9.41
N ALA A 100 -10.75 22.70 -8.88
CA ALA A 100 -11.45 21.93 -7.84
C ALA A 100 -11.59 22.76 -6.55
N GLN A 101 -12.66 22.57 -5.77
CA GLN A 101 -12.75 23.14 -4.41
C GLN A 101 -12.02 22.27 -3.36
N PHE A 102 -11.87 20.99 -3.66
CA PHE A 102 -11.14 20.01 -2.86
C PHE A 102 -10.72 18.84 -3.76
N GLY A 103 -9.42 18.63 -3.91
CA GLY A 103 -8.85 17.52 -4.68
C GLY A 103 -8.26 16.43 -3.81
N SER A 104 -8.37 15.18 -4.26
CA SER A 104 -7.75 14.02 -3.60
C SER A 104 -7.10 13.11 -4.63
N LEU A 105 -5.82 12.81 -4.44
CA LEU A 105 -5.05 11.83 -5.21
C LEU A 105 -4.91 10.54 -4.41
N PHE A 106 -5.51 9.47 -4.91
CA PHE A 106 -5.34 8.13 -4.40
C PHE A 106 -4.31 7.38 -5.25
N PHE A 107 -3.28 6.80 -4.65
CA PHE A 107 -2.26 6.05 -5.41
C PHE A 107 -2.03 4.65 -4.87
N ALA A 108 -1.61 3.72 -5.73
CA ALA A 108 -1.37 2.33 -5.35
C ALA A 108 -0.18 1.69 -6.10
N MET A 109 -0.24 0.37 -6.31
CA MET A 109 0.88 -0.43 -6.79
C MET A 109 1.38 -0.07 -8.19
N GLY A 110 0.54 0.53 -9.04
CA GLY A 110 0.95 0.98 -10.37
C GLY A 110 2.09 2.00 -10.36
N VAL A 111 2.28 2.73 -9.25
CA VAL A 111 3.38 3.69 -9.07
C VAL A 111 4.42 3.26 -8.03
N THR A 112 4.07 2.36 -7.10
CA THR A 112 5.04 1.88 -6.09
C THR A 112 5.89 0.72 -6.59
N MET A 113 5.41 -0.04 -7.59
CA MET A 113 6.12 -1.20 -8.19
C MET A 113 6.67 -0.93 -9.60
N SER A 114 6.39 0.23 -10.20
CA SER A 114 6.94 0.60 -11.51
C SER A 114 8.33 1.22 -11.41
N ARG A 115 8.98 1.45 -12.57
CA ARG A 115 10.33 2.03 -12.65
C ARG A 115 10.35 3.40 -11.97
N GLY A 116 11.22 3.55 -10.96
CA GLY A 116 11.33 4.77 -10.15
C GLY A 116 10.78 4.60 -8.73
N LYS A 117 9.81 3.70 -8.51
CA LYS A 117 9.28 3.33 -7.18
C LYS A 117 8.99 4.59 -6.32
N HIS A 118 9.72 4.77 -5.23
CA HIS A 118 9.58 5.89 -4.30
C HIS A 118 9.75 7.27 -4.94
N ARG A 119 10.50 7.40 -6.04
CA ARG A 119 10.68 8.69 -6.75
C ARG A 119 9.45 9.15 -7.51
N ILE A 120 8.60 8.22 -7.95
CA ILE A 120 7.29 8.59 -8.51
C ILE A 120 6.41 9.17 -7.40
N ILE A 121 6.42 8.55 -6.21
CA ILE A 121 5.63 9.00 -5.07
C ILE A 121 6.10 10.36 -4.55
N ASP A 122 7.42 10.57 -4.46
CA ASP A 122 8.02 11.87 -4.17
C ASP A 122 7.50 12.95 -5.14
N ASN A 123 7.56 12.68 -6.45
CA ASN A 123 7.07 13.62 -7.45
C ASN A 123 5.55 13.87 -7.33
N ALA A 124 4.76 12.84 -7.02
CA ALA A 124 3.32 12.97 -6.81
C ALA A 124 2.97 13.78 -5.54
N ILE A 125 3.76 13.64 -4.47
CA ILE A 125 3.66 14.49 -3.27
C ILE A 125 3.94 15.95 -3.67
N GLN A 126 4.99 16.20 -4.45
CA GLN A 126 5.30 17.54 -4.93
C GLN A 126 4.21 18.12 -5.82
N PHE A 127 3.57 17.31 -6.67
CA PHE A 127 2.40 17.75 -7.43
C PHE A 127 1.25 18.18 -6.52
N VAL A 128 0.96 17.42 -5.47
CA VAL A 128 -0.06 17.80 -4.48
C VAL A 128 0.31 19.09 -3.74
N ILE A 129 1.59 19.30 -3.42
CA ILE A 129 2.08 20.57 -2.84
C ILE A 129 1.87 21.72 -3.83
N ASP A 130 2.27 21.55 -5.09
CA ASP A 130 2.10 22.55 -6.15
C ASP A 130 0.61 22.91 -6.35
N MET A 131 -0.31 21.94 -6.22
CA MET A 131 -1.76 22.18 -6.26
C MET A 131 -2.30 22.97 -5.07
N ASN A 132 -1.69 22.86 -3.88
CA ASN A 132 -2.11 23.64 -2.71
C ASN A 132 -1.86 25.16 -2.84
N ALA A 133 -1.10 25.61 -3.85
CA ALA A 133 -1.03 27.02 -4.22
C ALA A 133 -2.31 27.54 -4.91
N TYR A 134 -3.16 26.66 -5.45
CA TYR A 134 -4.38 27.01 -6.19
C TYR A 134 -5.65 26.58 -5.46
N THR A 135 -5.65 25.39 -4.83
CA THR A 135 -6.81 24.84 -4.13
C THR A 135 -6.42 23.82 -3.07
N LYS A 136 -7.33 23.45 -2.17
CA LYS A 136 -7.06 22.39 -1.20
C LYS A 136 -6.89 21.05 -1.93
N PHE A 137 -5.71 20.45 -1.80
CA PHE A 137 -5.41 19.15 -2.40
C PHE A 137 -4.74 18.20 -1.39
N VAL A 138 -5.12 16.92 -1.41
CA VAL A 138 -4.55 15.90 -0.52
C VAL A 138 -4.13 14.64 -1.28
N LEU A 139 -3.28 13.84 -0.65
CA LEU A 139 -2.76 12.57 -1.15
C LEU A 139 -3.07 11.46 -0.16
N THR A 140 -3.57 10.33 -0.63
CA THR A 140 -3.85 9.16 0.21
C THR A 140 -3.30 7.89 -0.45
N PRO A 141 -2.38 7.16 0.20
CA PRO A 141 -1.97 5.84 -0.29
C PRO A 141 -3.11 4.83 -0.11
N MET A 142 -3.42 4.08 -1.17
CA MET A 142 -4.40 2.98 -1.14
C MET A 142 -3.77 1.74 -0.52
N ARG A 143 -3.54 1.79 0.80
CA ARG A 143 -2.92 0.70 1.58
C ARG A 143 -3.69 -0.61 1.38
N GLY A 144 -2.95 -1.71 1.21
CA GLY A 144 -3.47 -3.02 0.83
C GLY A 144 -4.25 -3.74 1.93
N HIS A 145 -3.57 -4.60 2.69
CA HIS A 145 -4.20 -5.37 3.78
C HIS A 145 -4.80 -4.45 4.86
N TYR A 146 -5.84 -4.96 5.52
CA TYR A 146 -6.67 -4.20 6.45
C TYR A 146 -5.88 -3.55 7.61
N ASN A 147 -4.72 -4.10 7.99
CA ASN A 147 -3.88 -3.58 9.07
C ASN A 147 -2.40 -3.36 8.71
N VAL A 148 -2.05 -3.29 7.42
CA VAL A 148 -0.65 -2.97 7.05
C VAL A 148 -0.23 -1.60 7.60
N ASN A 149 -1.20 -0.68 7.73
CA ASN A 149 -0.95 0.61 8.36
C ASN A 149 -0.67 0.48 9.86
N GLY A 150 -1.37 -0.41 10.56
CA GLY A 150 -1.20 -0.60 12.00
C GLY A 150 0.18 -1.15 12.34
N PHE A 151 0.73 -2.08 11.55
CA PHE A 151 2.11 -2.52 11.72
C PHE A 151 3.09 -1.33 11.66
N ASN A 152 2.95 -0.45 10.66
CA ASN A 152 3.85 0.71 10.56
C ASN A 152 3.67 1.70 11.69
N GLN A 153 2.43 1.93 12.15
CA GLN A 153 2.17 2.80 13.31
C GLN A 153 2.84 2.23 14.57
N VAL A 154 2.59 0.94 14.86
CA VAL A 154 3.15 0.24 16.03
C VAL A 154 4.67 0.25 15.99
N SER A 155 5.26 -0.20 14.87
CA SER A 155 6.71 -0.21 14.69
C SER A 155 7.31 1.19 14.89
N THR A 156 6.66 2.23 14.37
CA THR A 156 7.17 3.60 14.51
C THR A 156 7.17 4.08 15.95
N TRP A 157 6.08 3.88 16.71
CA TRP A 157 6.06 4.36 18.10
C TRP A 157 6.91 3.50 19.05
N VAL A 158 7.15 2.22 18.73
CA VAL A 158 8.00 1.33 19.54
C VAL A 158 9.49 1.56 19.24
N THR A 159 9.84 1.76 17.97
CA THR A 159 11.24 1.66 17.51
C THR A 159 11.79 2.96 16.91
N GLY A 160 10.92 3.92 16.60
CA GLY A 160 11.24 5.11 15.79
C GLY A 160 11.15 4.89 14.27
N TYR A 161 10.93 3.65 13.80
CA TYR A 161 10.97 3.32 12.37
C TYR A 161 9.78 2.44 11.91
N PRO A 162 9.29 2.59 10.66
CA PRO A 162 8.03 2.00 10.24
C PRO A 162 8.08 0.54 9.78
N TYR A 163 9.22 0.02 9.31
CA TYR A 163 9.40 -1.37 8.86
C TYR A 163 10.89 -1.66 8.66
N GLY A 164 11.28 -2.90 8.33
CA GLY A 164 12.68 -3.23 8.00
C GLY A 164 13.67 -2.83 9.09
N VAL A 165 13.26 -2.96 10.35
CA VAL A 165 14.04 -2.52 11.53
C VAL A 165 15.00 -3.64 11.93
N ASP A 166 16.28 -3.33 11.95
CA ASP A 166 17.35 -4.24 12.38
C ASP A 166 17.71 -3.98 13.85
N PHE A 167 17.73 -5.04 14.66
CA PHE A 167 18.09 -5.02 16.08
C PHE A 167 19.41 -5.75 16.39
N SER A 168 20.16 -6.17 15.37
CA SER A 168 21.40 -6.96 15.51
C SER A 168 22.46 -6.33 16.43
N ARG A 169 22.46 -5.00 16.56
CA ARG A 169 23.38 -4.25 17.44
C ARG A 169 22.82 -3.90 18.82
N GLY A 170 21.65 -4.43 19.17
CA GLY A 170 20.98 -4.12 20.44
C GLY A 170 20.19 -2.81 20.47
N TYR A 171 20.14 -2.08 19.35
CA TYR A 171 19.33 -0.86 19.18
C TYR A 171 18.76 -0.81 17.76
N PRO A 172 17.62 -0.12 17.53
CA PRO A 172 16.96 -0.12 16.22
C PRO A 172 17.77 0.64 15.16
N ARG A 173 17.92 0.02 13.99
CA ARG A 173 18.51 0.61 12.77
C ARG A 173 17.55 0.42 11.59
N TYR A 174 17.55 1.35 10.65
CA TYR A 174 16.57 1.37 9.55
C TYR A 174 17.22 1.77 8.23
N ASN A 175 17.37 0.81 7.31
CA ASN A 175 17.95 1.03 6.00
C ASN A 175 17.23 0.16 4.93
N PRO A 176 16.01 0.50 4.48
CA PRO A 176 15.37 -0.23 3.37
C PRO A 176 16.26 -0.24 2.11
N GLY A 177 16.41 -1.40 1.48
CA GLY A 177 17.48 -1.67 0.49
C GLY A 177 18.62 -2.52 1.09
N GLU A 178 18.83 -2.41 2.40
CA GLU A 178 19.71 -3.27 3.19
C GLU A 178 18.88 -4.22 4.06
N THR A 179 17.95 -3.69 4.85
CA THR A 179 17.31 -4.44 5.96
C THR A 179 15.87 -4.88 5.70
N ALA A 180 15.31 -4.67 4.50
CA ALA A 180 13.96 -5.14 4.19
C ALA A 180 13.97 -6.62 3.78
N SER A 181 12.85 -7.32 3.97
CA SER A 181 12.75 -8.78 3.82
C SER A 181 13.28 -9.30 2.48
N ASN A 182 12.95 -8.64 1.37
CA ASN A 182 13.42 -9.04 0.06
C ASN A 182 14.93 -8.81 -0.13
N ASP A 183 15.50 -7.77 0.48
CA ASP A 183 16.92 -7.46 0.36
C ASP A 183 17.76 -8.54 1.04
N VAL A 184 17.42 -8.87 2.29
CA VAL A 184 18.16 -9.86 3.10
C VAL A 184 17.99 -11.29 2.56
N LEU A 185 16.78 -11.65 2.10
CA LEU A 185 16.52 -12.98 1.52
C LEU A 185 17.25 -13.17 0.19
N GLN A 186 17.25 -12.17 -0.69
CA GLN A 186 17.89 -12.29 -2.01
C GLN A 186 19.42 -12.23 -1.96
N ARG A 187 19.99 -11.66 -0.90
CA ARG A 187 21.44 -11.72 -0.64
C ARG A 187 21.86 -12.98 0.10
N GLY A 188 20.92 -13.66 0.75
CA GLY A 188 21.18 -14.85 1.55
C GLY A 188 21.73 -14.52 2.94
N ASP A 189 21.46 -13.33 3.46
CA ASP A 189 21.99 -12.86 4.75
C ASP A 189 21.29 -13.52 5.95
N THR A 190 20.08 -14.07 5.76
CA THR A 190 19.26 -14.67 6.81
C THR A 190 19.49 -16.17 6.92
N ASP A 191 19.56 -16.68 8.15
CA ASP A 191 19.69 -18.11 8.50
C ASP A 191 18.39 -18.74 9.00
N MET A 192 17.36 -17.94 9.29
CA MET A 192 15.99 -18.37 9.64
C MET A 192 14.98 -17.29 9.21
N MET A 193 13.73 -17.70 8.97
CA MET A 193 12.60 -16.78 8.79
C MET A 193 11.38 -17.21 9.62
N ILE A 194 10.69 -16.23 10.21
CA ILE A 194 9.35 -16.39 10.77
C ILE A 194 8.38 -15.57 9.90
N ASN A 195 7.44 -16.25 9.26
CA ASN A 195 6.41 -15.67 8.40
C ASN A 195 5.08 -15.63 9.16
N VAL A 196 4.56 -14.44 9.44
CA VAL A 196 3.35 -14.25 10.29
C VAL A 196 2.26 -13.54 9.49
N ALA A 197 1.08 -14.14 9.42
CA ALA A 197 -0.11 -13.56 8.78
C ALA A 197 0.16 -12.97 7.37
N SER A 198 1.00 -13.66 6.60
CA SER A 198 1.41 -13.27 5.25
C SER A 198 1.72 -14.50 4.44
N ASP A 199 1.69 -14.38 3.12
CA ASP A 199 2.04 -15.48 2.21
C ASP A 199 3.22 -15.08 1.31
N ALA A 200 4.41 -15.00 1.89
CA ALA A 200 5.64 -14.66 1.18
C ALA A 200 5.97 -15.67 0.06
N GLY A 201 5.67 -16.96 0.25
CA GLY A 201 5.85 -18.00 -0.75
C GLY A 201 5.09 -17.74 -2.06
N ALA A 202 3.87 -17.18 -2.00
CA ALA A 202 3.11 -16.82 -3.19
C ALA A 202 3.47 -15.45 -3.77
N HIS A 203 3.90 -14.50 -2.93
CA HIS A 203 3.96 -13.08 -3.30
C HIS A 203 5.37 -12.49 -3.39
N PHE A 204 6.42 -13.22 -2.97
CA PHE A 204 7.81 -12.78 -3.14
C PHE A 204 8.38 -13.24 -4.49
N PRO A 205 9.36 -12.50 -5.03
CA PRO A 205 10.07 -12.91 -6.25
C PRO A 205 10.80 -14.24 -6.03
N GLN A 206 10.92 -15.01 -7.11
CA GLN A 206 11.52 -16.35 -7.12
C GLN A 206 12.85 -16.43 -6.36
N LYS A 207 13.73 -15.44 -6.53
CA LYS A 207 15.05 -15.43 -5.87
C LYS A 207 14.95 -15.42 -4.33
N ALA A 208 13.98 -14.69 -3.77
CA ALA A 208 13.74 -14.69 -2.33
C ALA A 208 13.16 -16.05 -1.87
N VAL A 209 12.18 -16.58 -2.60
CA VAL A 209 11.56 -17.88 -2.30
C VAL A 209 12.57 -19.03 -2.36
N GLN A 210 13.53 -18.99 -3.29
CA GLN A 210 14.63 -19.96 -3.37
C GLN A 210 15.52 -19.96 -2.13
N HIS A 211 15.71 -18.80 -1.48
CA HIS A 211 16.46 -18.74 -0.22
C HIS A 211 15.60 -19.21 0.95
N MET A 212 14.32 -18.81 0.99
CA MET A 212 13.36 -19.29 2.01
C MET A 212 13.33 -20.82 2.07
N ALA A 213 13.33 -21.51 0.93
CA ALA A 213 13.31 -22.97 0.86
C ALA A 213 14.59 -23.68 1.37
N LYS A 214 15.66 -22.93 1.66
CA LYS A 214 16.95 -23.47 2.12
C LYS A 214 17.22 -23.23 3.60
N ILE A 215 16.41 -22.41 4.25
CA ILE A 215 16.60 -22.00 5.65
C ILE A 215 15.42 -22.49 6.51
N PRO A 216 15.61 -22.69 7.81
CA PRO A 216 14.52 -22.86 8.77
C PRO A 216 13.43 -21.79 8.60
N LEU A 217 12.22 -22.24 8.32
CA LEU A 217 11.04 -21.39 8.13
C LEU A 217 9.90 -21.83 9.05
N VAL A 218 9.41 -20.89 9.85
CA VAL A 218 8.19 -21.03 10.65
C VAL A 218 7.09 -20.20 10.03
N CYS A 219 5.92 -20.78 9.80
CA CYS A 219 4.73 -20.07 9.32
C CYS A 219 3.66 -20.03 10.41
N ILE A 220 3.19 -18.83 10.71
CA ILE A 220 2.03 -18.61 11.58
C ILE A 220 0.87 -18.16 10.68
N ASP A 221 0.04 -19.12 10.28
CA ASP A 221 -1.04 -18.92 9.31
C ASP A 221 -2.19 -19.92 9.58
N PRO A 222 -3.46 -19.49 9.54
CA PRO A 222 -4.61 -20.37 9.78
C PRO A 222 -4.92 -21.30 8.60
N HIS A 223 -4.29 -21.11 7.44
CA HIS A 223 -4.60 -21.81 6.21
C HIS A 223 -3.35 -22.42 5.55
N GLU A 224 -3.59 -23.41 4.68
CA GLU A 224 -2.55 -23.92 3.80
C GLU A 224 -2.27 -22.91 2.69
N THR A 225 -1.01 -22.51 2.56
CA THR A 225 -0.51 -21.52 1.61
C THR A 225 0.81 -21.99 1.00
N PRO A 226 1.25 -21.43 -0.15
CA PRO A 226 2.61 -21.65 -0.63
C PRO A 226 3.70 -21.40 0.42
N SER A 227 3.50 -20.46 1.35
CA SER A 227 4.40 -20.29 2.50
C SER A 227 4.37 -21.46 3.47
N SER A 228 3.18 -21.97 3.85
CA SER A 228 3.08 -23.10 4.78
C SER A 228 3.68 -24.37 4.19
N VAL A 229 3.52 -24.60 2.88
CA VAL A 229 4.04 -25.79 2.18
C VAL A 229 5.56 -25.88 2.23
N ILE A 230 6.27 -24.75 2.18
CA ILE A 230 7.74 -24.71 2.24
C ILE A 230 8.28 -24.52 3.66
N SER A 231 7.41 -24.50 4.68
CA SER A 231 7.79 -24.28 6.08
C SER A 231 8.11 -25.56 6.81
N ASN A 232 9.05 -25.48 7.76
CA ASN A 232 9.39 -26.59 8.66
C ASN A 232 8.36 -26.74 9.78
N ILE A 233 7.79 -25.63 10.24
CA ILE A 233 6.80 -25.58 11.31
C ILE A 233 5.66 -24.68 10.87
N VAL A 234 4.42 -25.15 11.04
CA VAL A 234 3.20 -24.38 10.83
C VAL A 234 2.45 -24.29 12.14
N ILE A 235 2.15 -23.07 12.60
CA ILE A 235 1.40 -22.79 13.82
C ILE A 235 0.11 -22.07 13.42
N PRO A 236 -1.06 -22.72 13.46
CA PRO A 236 -2.31 -22.06 13.15
C PRO A 236 -2.74 -21.13 14.30
N PRO A 237 -2.97 -19.82 14.03
CA PRO A 237 -3.56 -18.90 14.99
C PRO A 237 -5.07 -18.81 14.84
N ALA A 238 -5.75 -18.30 15.88
CA ALA A 238 -7.11 -17.81 15.78
C ALA A 238 -7.18 -16.53 14.92
N ILE A 239 -8.20 -16.43 14.07
CA ILE A 239 -8.32 -15.36 13.07
C ILE A 239 -8.77 -14.04 13.70
N THR A 240 -7.92 -13.02 13.63
CA THR A 240 -8.24 -11.66 14.10
C THR A 240 -9.39 -11.03 13.31
N GLY A 241 -10.39 -10.51 14.02
CA GLY A 241 -11.62 -9.94 13.45
C GLY A 241 -12.70 -10.95 13.09
N LEU A 242 -12.51 -12.21 13.46
CA LEU A 242 -13.49 -13.29 13.34
C LEU A 242 -13.60 -14.07 14.66
N GLU A 243 -12.48 -14.62 15.12
CA GLU A 243 -12.38 -15.51 16.29
C GLU A 243 -11.76 -14.79 17.50
N VAL A 244 -10.94 -13.77 17.25
CA VAL A 244 -10.35 -12.91 18.28
C VAL A 244 -10.49 -11.42 17.94
N THR A 245 -10.53 -10.58 18.97
CA THR A 245 -10.54 -9.11 18.85
C THR A 245 -9.14 -8.59 18.52
N GLY A 246 -9.05 -7.34 18.03
CA GLY A 246 -7.80 -6.65 17.81
C GLY A 246 -8.02 -5.20 17.37
N THR A 247 -6.96 -4.41 17.29
CA THR A 247 -7.03 -3.06 16.71
C THR A 247 -6.44 -3.07 15.31
N ALA A 248 -7.18 -2.52 14.34
CA ALA A 248 -6.70 -2.31 12.99
C ALA A 248 -6.73 -0.83 12.59
N TYR A 249 -5.74 -0.40 11.82
CA TYR A 249 -5.68 0.95 11.29
C TYR A 249 -6.04 0.96 9.82
N ARG A 250 -7.09 1.72 9.47
CA ARG A 250 -7.49 1.93 8.08
C ARG A 250 -6.39 2.70 7.32
N MET A 251 -6.46 2.72 5.99
CA MET A 251 -5.48 3.38 5.12
C MET A 251 -5.22 4.87 5.43
N ASP A 252 -6.19 5.56 6.04
CA ASP A 252 -6.12 6.96 6.47
C ASP A 252 -5.72 7.14 7.95
N GLY A 253 -5.33 6.06 8.63
CA GLY A 253 -4.85 6.09 10.01
C GLY A 253 -5.93 6.04 11.08
N VAL A 254 -7.21 5.93 10.72
CA VAL A 254 -8.29 5.77 11.71
C VAL A 254 -8.17 4.38 12.37
N PRO A 255 -8.01 4.30 13.71
CA PRO A 255 -8.04 3.05 14.44
C PRO A 255 -9.47 2.54 14.56
N ILE A 256 -9.65 1.23 14.34
CA ILE A 256 -10.94 0.54 14.43
C ILE A 256 -10.73 -0.73 15.23
N GLU A 257 -11.56 -0.92 16.25
CA GLU A 257 -11.60 -2.18 16.99
C GLU A 257 -12.31 -3.25 16.16
N LEU A 258 -11.61 -4.36 15.94
CA LEU A 258 -12.12 -5.55 15.29
C LEU A 258 -12.91 -6.38 16.29
N ARG A 259 -14.03 -6.92 15.85
CA ARG A 259 -14.94 -7.68 16.71
C ARG A 259 -14.68 -9.17 16.55
N LYS A 260 -14.76 -9.88 17.67
CA LYS A 260 -14.98 -11.32 17.68
C LYS A 260 -16.44 -11.59 17.29
N VAL A 261 -16.64 -12.51 16.35
CA VAL A 261 -17.97 -12.87 15.80
C VAL A 261 -18.33 -14.31 16.12
N ILE A 262 -17.32 -15.20 16.17
CA ILE A 262 -17.47 -16.61 16.53
C ILE A 262 -16.40 -17.02 17.53
N GLU A 263 -16.59 -18.17 18.18
CA GLU A 263 -15.56 -18.77 19.02
C GLU A 263 -14.45 -19.38 18.15
N ALA A 264 -13.20 -19.27 18.62
CA ALA A 264 -12.07 -19.96 18.00
C ALA A 264 -12.22 -21.48 18.17
N PRO A 265 -11.71 -22.30 17.23
CA PRO A 265 -11.60 -23.74 17.43
C PRO A 265 -10.87 -24.07 18.74
N GLU A 266 -11.25 -25.18 19.37
CA GLU A 266 -10.65 -25.61 20.64
C GLU A 266 -9.11 -25.74 20.51
N GLY A 267 -8.39 -25.13 21.46
CA GLY A 267 -6.93 -25.13 21.49
C GLY A 267 -6.25 -24.09 20.60
N MET A 268 -7.00 -23.30 19.80
CA MET A 268 -6.42 -22.22 19.01
C MET A 268 -6.08 -21.00 19.88
N LEU A 269 -4.87 -20.50 19.69
CA LEU A 269 -4.35 -19.31 20.37
C LEU A 269 -4.34 -18.11 19.42
N SER A 270 -4.48 -16.90 19.95
CA SER A 270 -4.24 -15.69 19.16
C SER A 270 -2.76 -15.56 18.76
N ASP A 271 -2.49 -14.81 17.69
CA ASP A 271 -1.13 -14.46 17.28
C ASP A 271 -0.31 -13.87 18.44
N ALA A 272 -0.94 -13.01 19.26
CA ALA A 272 -0.29 -12.37 20.40
C ALA A 272 0.10 -13.37 21.50
N GLU A 273 -0.72 -14.39 21.77
CA GLU A 273 -0.41 -15.44 22.73
C GLU A 273 0.72 -16.33 22.23
N ILE A 274 0.68 -16.72 20.95
CA ILE A 274 1.77 -17.47 20.29
C ILE A 274 3.09 -16.71 20.42
N MET A 275 3.09 -15.42 20.07
CA MET A 275 4.30 -14.59 20.15
C MET A 275 4.81 -14.44 21.60
N LYS A 276 3.93 -14.29 22.59
CA LYS A 276 4.33 -14.24 24.01
C LYS A 276 4.98 -15.55 24.47
N MET A 277 4.43 -16.69 24.05
CA MET A 277 5.00 -18.00 24.37
C MET A 277 6.37 -18.19 23.73
N LEU A 278 6.53 -17.78 22.47
CA LEU A 278 7.81 -17.81 21.76
C LEU A 278 8.86 -16.93 22.44
N ILE A 279 8.50 -15.68 22.80
CA ILE A 279 9.41 -14.76 23.51
C ILE A 279 9.89 -15.39 24.82
N LYS A 280 8.96 -15.91 25.64
CA LYS A 280 9.31 -16.58 26.90
C LYS A 280 10.29 -17.73 26.68
N LYS A 281 10.07 -18.55 25.65
CA LYS A 281 10.96 -19.69 25.35
C LYS A 281 12.34 -19.26 24.87
N VAL A 282 12.42 -18.19 24.08
CA VAL A 282 13.71 -17.61 23.65
C VAL A 282 14.47 -17.05 24.85
N ASP A 283 13.79 -16.39 25.79
CA ASP A 283 14.42 -15.85 26.99
C ASP A 283 14.91 -16.96 27.94
N GLU A 284 14.23 -18.11 28.01
CA GLU A 284 14.69 -19.29 28.76
C GLU A 284 15.94 -19.96 28.16
N MET A 285 16.24 -19.72 26.88
CA MET A 285 17.40 -20.29 26.17
C MET A 285 18.64 -19.39 26.20
N LYS A 286 18.49 -18.12 26.60
CA LYS A 286 19.58 -17.15 26.73
C LYS A 286 20.21 -17.20 28.11
#